data_AF-A0A1Y1S8R0-F1
#
_entry.id   AF-A0A1Y1S8R0-F1
#
_cell.length_a   1.000
_cell.length_b   1.000
_cell.length_c   1.000
_cell.angle_alpha   90.00
_cell.angle_beta   90.00
_cell.angle_gamma   90.00
#
_symmetry.space_group_name_H-M   'P 1'
#
loop_
_entity.id
_entity.type
_entity.pdbx_description
1 polymer ?
#
loop_
_entity_poly.entity_id
_entity_poly.type
_entity_poly.pdbx_seq_one_letter_code
_entity_poly.pdbx_strand_id
1 'polypeptide(L)'
;MSKLKQLIEDEKYEEILMLNSPYYDKYKVIAAIHLKRYRDAIFFIHGNTFEKAYCFYKLKKFDRALKILRKQNGERVNLLKSQCLYFMGKMKDAYEALRRCKLEDETAVNLYAMEAMNALASNEYSSIFALREDVKIAEPITYEFNSIECKMEGDFNRNYANIANETEYLGKLTFLDKEYDVANSYIKKQLGCIVNDEHNLSLTKKQAETFTYNKVTGFTLSEPVLFQHNFIKTQETEYNLLEDDRSLSKKKCFTTRLVLKWLVRNMEKKGAKLSKEKRNGMVKWALTHIDEREKWIIDCLNLILVDEGSSEYKELAKSVCCKLK
;
A
#
# COMPACT_ATOMS: atom_id res chain seq x y z
N MET A 1 -26.49 -26.34 -35.03
CA MET A 1 -25.23 -25.59 -34.81
C MET A 1 -25.19 -24.20 -35.47
N SER A 2 -26.14 -23.79 -36.34
CA SER A 2 -26.10 -22.45 -36.99
C SER A 2 -26.43 -21.29 -36.03
N LYS A 3 -27.43 -21.44 -35.15
CA LYS A 3 -27.90 -20.36 -34.26
C LYS A 3 -26.82 -19.86 -33.29
N LEU A 4 -26.09 -20.76 -32.62
CA LEU A 4 -25.04 -20.34 -31.66
C LEU A 4 -23.90 -19.60 -32.36
N LYS A 5 -23.47 -20.08 -33.53
CA LYS A 5 -22.38 -19.44 -34.29
C LYS A 5 -22.75 -18.02 -34.67
N GLN A 6 -23.98 -17.82 -35.17
CA GLN A 6 -24.51 -16.51 -35.50
C GLN A 6 -24.58 -15.60 -34.26
N LEU A 7 -25.08 -16.08 -33.12
CA LEU A 7 -25.12 -15.27 -31.89
C LEU A 7 -23.73 -14.85 -31.39
N ILE A 8 -22.69 -15.67 -31.61
CA ILE A 8 -21.31 -15.33 -31.25
C ILE A 8 -20.76 -14.26 -32.21
N GLU A 9 -20.98 -14.42 -33.52
CA GLU A 9 -20.54 -13.47 -34.55
C GLU A 9 -21.23 -12.10 -34.38
N ASP A 10 -22.51 -12.10 -34.02
CA ASP A 10 -23.32 -10.89 -33.80
C ASP A 10 -23.17 -10.31 -32.38
N GLU A 11 -22.27 -10.86 -31.55
CA GLU A 11 -22.02 -10.47 -30.15
C GLU A 11 -23.29 -10.39 -29.27
N LYS A 12 -24.28 -11.25 -29.54
CA LYS A 12 -25.57 -11.31 -28.84
C LYS A 12 -25.45 -12.03 -27.50
N TYR A 13 -24.64 -11.50 -26.59
CA TYR A 13 -24.29 -12.16 -25.33
C TYR A 13 -25.48 -12.46 -24.43
N GLU A 14 -26.48 -11.57 -24.34
CA GLU A 14 -27.70 -11.83 -23.56
C GLU A 14 -28.50 -13.02 -24.11
N GLU A 15 -28.59 -13.14 -25.44
CA GLU A 15 -29.29 -14.26 -26.07
C GLU A 15 -28.55 -15.59 -25.87
N ILE A 16 -27.22 -15.56 -25.83
CA ILE A 16 -26.39 -16.74 -25.50
C ILE A 16 -26.70 -17.23 -24.09
N LEU A 17 -26.88 -16.32 -23.11
CA LEU A 17 -27.22 -16.69 -21.73
C LEU A 17 -28.57 -17.42 -21.62
N MET A 18 -29.51 -17.08 -22.50
CA MET A 18 -30.87 -17.65 -22.53
C MET A 18 -30.95 -19.01 -23.22
N LEU A 19 -29.87 -19.52 -23.82
CA LEU A 19 -29.89 -20.82 -24.49
C LEU A 19 -30.15 -21.95 -23.48
N ASN A 20 -31.15 -22.78 -23.73
CA ASN A 20 -31.47 -23.91 -22.85
C ASN A 20 -30.51 -25.08 -23.10
N SER A 21 -29.94 -25.64 -22.02
CA SER A 21 -29.02 -26.80 -21.94
C SER A 21 -27.64 -26.47 -21.33
N PRO A 22 -27.11 -27.31 -20.43
CA PRO A 22 -25.73 -27.22 -19.93
C PRO A 22 -24.65 -27.33 -21.02
N TYR A 23 -24.98 -27.89 -22.19
CA TYR A 23 -24.06 -27.95 -23.33
C TYR A 23 -23.51 -26.56 -23.72
N TYR A 24 -24.30 -25.51 -23.52
CA TYR A 24 -23.93 -24.15 -23.86
C TYR A 24 -23.16 -23.42 -22.74
N ASP A 25 -22.96 -24.04 -21.58
CA ASP A 25 -22.38 -23.38 -20.40
C ASP A 25 -21.05 -22.69 -20.70
N LYS A 26 -20.15 -23.33 -21.45
CA LYS A 26 -18.86 -22.70 -21.83
C LYS A 26 -19.03 -21.39 -22.60
N TYR A 27 -20.06 -21.27 -23.43
CA TYR A 27 -20.36 -20.03 -24.17
C TYR A 27 -21.07 -19.02 -23.28
N LYS A 28 -21.94 -19.48 -22.38
CA LYS A 28 -22.58 -18.64 -21.37
C LYS A 28 -21.58 -18.01 -20.41
N VAL A 29 -20.53 -18.72 -20.04
CA VAL A 29 -19.41 -18.20 -19.24
C VAL A 29 -18.77 -17.00 -19.94
N ILE A 30 -18.41 -17.15 -21.21
CA ILE A 30 -17.79 -16.08 -22.00
C ILE A 30 -18.76 -14.90 -22.14
N ALA A 31 -20.02 -15.15 -22.52
CA ALA A 31 -21.05 -14.13 -22.63
C ALA A 31 -21.25 -13.35 -21.30
N ALA A 32 -21.34 -14.05 -20.17
CA ALA A 32 -21.45 -13.43 -18.85
C ALA A 32 -20.21 -12.59 -18.50
N ILE A 33 -19.02 -13.00 -18.90
CA ILE A 33 -17.78 -12.23 -18.72
C ILE A 33 -17.80 -10.94 -19.54
N HIS A 34 -18.21 -10.99 -20.82
CA HIS A 34 -18.36 -9.81 -21.67
C HIS A 34 -19.37 -8.81 -21.09
N LEU A 35 -20.48 -9.32 -20.55
CA LEU A 35 -21.50 -8.54 -19.85
C LEU A 35 -21.09 -8.08 -18.44
N LYS A 36 -19.86 -8.38 -18.00
CA LYS A 36 -19.32 -8.08 -16.66
C LYS A 36 -20.12 -8.71 -15.51
N ARG A 37 -20.91 -9.75 -15.79
CA ARG A 37 -21.71 -10.55 -14.85
C ARG A 37 -20.87 -11.69 -14.25
N TYR A 38 -19.78 -11.34 -13.57
CA TYR A 38 -18.77 -12.32 -13.11
C TYR A 38 -19.28 -13.34 -12.09
N ARG A 39 -20.31 -12.98 -11.29
CA ARG A 39 -20.94 -13.94 -10.35
C ARG A 39 -21.73 -15.01 -11.11
N ASP A 40 -22.47 -14.59 -12.12
CA ASP A 40 -23.29 -15.47 -12.96
C ASP A 40 -22.38 -16.37 -13.80
N ALA A 41 -21.29 -15.82 -14.34
CA ALA A 41 -20.28 -16.60 -15.04
C ALA A 41 -19.80 -17.78 -14.19
N ILE A 42 -19.50 -17.57 -12.90
CA ILE A 42 -19.04 -18.63 -11.99
C ILE A 42 -20.05 -19.78 -11.86
N PHE A 43 -21.36 -19.50 -11.95
CA PHE A 43 -22.40 -20.52 -11.87
C PHE A 43 -22.33 -21.52 -13.02
N PHE A 44 -21.98 -21.04 -14.22
CA PHE A 44 -21.83 -21.88 -15.41
C PHE A 44 -20.45 -22.57 -15.51
N ILE A 45 -19.49 -22.24 -14.64
CA ILE A 45 -18.14 -22.83 -14.70
C ILE A 45 -18.02 -24.07 -13.82
N HIS A 46 -17.86 -25.20 -14.50
CA HIS A 46 -17.48 -26.48 -13.89
C HIS A 46 -15.95 -26.57 -13.74
N GLY A 47 -15.46 -26.96 -12.57
CA GLY A 47 -14.02 -27.13 -12.29
C GLY A 47 -13.24 -25.85 -11.97
N ASN A 48 -11.91 -25.92 -12.12
CA ASN A 48 -10.94 -24.86 -11.82
C ASN A 48 -10.28 -24.35 -13.12
N THR A 49 -11.04 -23.62 -13.93
CA THR A 49 -10.59 -23.09 -15.21
C THR A 49 -10.00 -21.68 -15.09
N PHE A 50 -9.34 -21.22 -16.15
CA PHE A 50 -8.79 -19.85 -16.23
C PHE A 50 -9.88 -18.79 -16.07
N GLU A 51 -11.02 -18.98 -16.73
CA GLU A 51 -12.18 -18.07 -16.71
C GLU A 51 -12.71 -17.91 -15.28
N LYS A 52 -12.67 -18.96 -14.46
CA LYS A 52 -13.08 -18.92 -13.06
C LYS A 52 -12.12 -18.07 -12.23
N ALA A 53 -10.82 -18.23 -12.46
CA ALA A 53 -9.81 -17.39 -11.83
C ALA A 53 -9.97 -15.93 -12.25
N TYR A 54 -10.22 -15.65 -13.53
CA TYR A 54 -10.49 -14.32 -14.04
C TYR A 54 -11.73 -13.69 -13.39
N CYS A 55 -12.83 -14.44 -13.25
CA CYS A 55 -14.01 -13.97 -12.53
C CYS A 55 -13.70 -13.63 -11.06
N PHE A 56 -12.92 -14.47 -10.36
CA PHE A 56 -12.50 -14.16 -9.00
C PHE A 56 -11.60 -12.92 -8.92
N TYR A 57 -10.70 -12.73 -9.87
CA TYR A 57 -9.87 -11.52 -9.99
C TYR A 57 -10.73 -10.27 -10.14
N LYS A 58 -11.70 -10.26 -11.08
CA LYS A 58 -12.60 -9.11 -11.28
C LYS A 58 -13.50 -8.82 -10.07
N LEU A 59 -13.78 -9.84 -9.27
CA LEU A 59 -14.48 -9.72 -7.98
C LEU A 59 -13.56 -9.36 -6.81
N LYS A 60 -12.28 -9.01 -7.05
CA LYS A 60 -11.25 -8.69 -6.04
C LYS A 60 -10.99 -9.83 -5.04
N LYS A 61 -11.28 -11.08 -5.41
CA LYS A 61 -11.03 -12.29 -4.61
C LYS A 61 -9.69 -12.93 -5.01
N PHE A 62 -8.60 -12.18 -4.86
CA PHE A 62 -7.28 -12.52 -5.39
C PHE A 62 -6.73 -13.86 -4.88
N ASP A 63 -6.89 -14.18 -3.58
CA ASP A 63 -6.48 -15.48 -3.03
C ASP A 63 -7.14 -16.67 -3.72
N ARG A 64 -8.43 -16.54 -4.04
CA ARG A 64 -9.19 -17.61 -4.72
C ARG A 64 -8.74 -17.74 -6.18
N ALA A 65 -8.49 -16.62 -6.86
CA ALA A 65 -7.94 -16.63 -8.20
C ALA A 65 -6.57 -17.33 -8.23
N LEU A 66 -5.65 -16.96 -7.32
CA LEU A 66 -4.32 -17.56 -7.24
C LEU A 66 -4.35 -19.05 -6.91
N LYS A 67 -5.26 -19.52 -6.04
CA LYS A 67 -5.44 -20.96 -5.76
C LYS A 67 -5.72 -21.77 -7.02
N ILE A 68 -6.50 -21.21 -7.96
CA ILE A 68 -6.78 -21.83 -9.26
C ILE A 68 -5.56 -21.73 -10.18
N LEU A 69 -5.00 -20.52 -10.32
CA LEU A 69 -3.91 -20.23 -11.26
C LEU A 69 -2.62 -21.01 -10.94
N ARG A 70 -2.35 -21.34 -9.67
CA ARG A 70 -1.17 -22.14 -9.26
C ARG A 70 -1.10 -23.50 -9.96
N LYS A 71 -2.22 -24.06 -10.38
CA LYS A 71 -2.31 -25.37 -11.06
C LYS A 71 -2.31 -25.24 -12.59
N GLN A 72 -2.10 -24.04 -13.11
CA GLN A 72 -2.14 -23.74 -14.54
C GLN A 72 -0.84 -23.06 -14.97
N ASN A 73 -0.52 -23.21 -16.26
CA ASN A 73 0.66 -22.66 -16.91
C ASN A 73 0.26 -21.90 -18.19
N GLY A 74 1.17 -21.07 -18.69
CA GLY A 74 1.00 -20.27 -19.89
C GLY A 74 1.04 -18.77 -19.62
N GLU A 75 1.26 -18.00 -20.69
CA GLU A 75 1.49 -16.56 -20.61
C GLU A 75 0.31 -15.80 -19.99
N ARG A 76 -0.93 -16.04 -20.47
CA ARG A 76 -2.16 -15.44 -19.89
C ARG A 76 -2.34 -15.74 -18.40
N VAL A 77 -1.85 -16.91 -17.95
CA VAL A 77 -1.91 -17.33 -16.55
C VAL A 77 -0.89 -16.55 -15.73
N ASN A 78 0.34 -16.39 -16.24
CA ASN A 78 1.39 -15.60 -15.60
C ASN A 78 1.01 -14.12 -15.49
N LEU A 79 0.41 -13.55 -16.53
CA LEU A 79 -0.09 -12.18 -16.52
C LEU A 79 -1.15 -11.98 -15.42
N LEU A 80 -2.16 -12.86 -15.36
CA LEU A 80 -3.21 -12.76 -14.34
C LEU A 80 -2.67 -13.04 -12.92
N LYS A 81 -1.69 -13.96 -12.76
CA LYS A 81 -0.98 -14.17 -11.50
C LYS A 81 -0.30 -12.89 -11.05
N SER A 82 0.46 -12.24 -11.94
CA SER A 82 1.14 -10.99 -11.65
C SER A 82 0.17 -9.91 -11.21
N GLN A 83 -0.92 -9.70 -11.94
CA GLN A 83 -1.96 -8.74 -11.57
C GLN A 83 -2.56 -9.02 -10.18
N CYS A 84 -2.88 -10.29 -9.87
CA CYS A 84 -3.38 -10.65 -8.55
C CYS A 84 -2.36 -10.35 -7.44
N LEU A 85 -1.08 -10.70 -7.66
CA LEU A 85 0.00 -10.49 -6.69
C LEU A 85 0.27 -9.00 -6.47
N TYR A 86 0.25 -8.20 -7.54
CA TYR A 86 0.39 -6.75 -7.49
C TYR A 86 -0.67 -6.11 -6.59
N PHE A 87 -1.96 -6.44 -6.79
CA PHE A 87 -3.04 -5.92 -5.93
C PHE A 87 -2.99 -6.42 -4.49
N MET A 88 -2.31 -7.55 -4.25
CA MET A 88 -2.03 -8.04 -2.90
C MET A 88 -0.76 -7.42 -2.29
N GLY A 89 -0.09 -6.52 -3.01
CA GLY A 89 1.17 -5.87 -2.62
C GLY A 89 2.38 -6.79 -2.56
N LYS A 90 2.33 -7.93 -3.27
CA LYS A 90 3.43 -8.88 -3.39
C LYS A 90 4.26 -8.57 -4.64
N MET A 91 5.01 -7.47 -4.61
CA MET A 91 5.67 -6.90 -5.79
C MET A 91 6.74 -7.82 -6.38
N LYS A 92 7.56 -8.46 -5.56
CA LYS A 92 8.57 -9.41 -6.04
C LYS A 92 7.93 -10.59 -6.78
N ASP A 93 6.93 -11.24 -6.17
CA ASP A 93 6.24 -12.37 -6.79
C ASP A 93 5.49 -11.93 -8.07
N ALA A 94 4.92 -10.72 -8.05
CA ALA A 94 4.24 -10.14 -9.21
C ALA A 94 5.22 -9.90 -10.37
N TYR A 95 6.40 -9.38 -10.05
CA TYR A 95 7.49 -9.15 -10.99
C TYR A 95 7.99 -10.47 -11.59
N GLU A 96 8.28 -11.48 -10.77
CA GLU A 96 8.74 -12.79 -11.23
C GLU A 96 7.71 -13.50 -12.12
N ALA A 97 6.41 -13.30 -11.85
CA ALA A 97 5.34 -13.83 -12.70
C ALA A 97 5.30 -13.10 -14.06
N LEU A 98 5.38 -11.76 -14.06
CA LEU A 98 5.30 -10.96 -15.29
C LEU A 98 6.56 -11.08 -16.16
N ARG A 99 7.75 -11.24 -15.56
CA ARG A 99 9.02 -11.45 -16.28
C ARG A 99 9.01 -12.72 -17.16
N ARG A 100 8.07 -13.64 -16.93
CA ARG A 100 7.87 -14.85 -17.74
C ARG A 100 6.90 -14.66 -18.92
N CYS A 101 6.33 -13.48 -19.07
CA CYS A 101 5.54 -13.09 -20.24
C CYS A 101 6.47 -12.50 -21.31
N LYS A 102 5.93 -12.30 -22.53
CA LYS A 102 6.64 -11.61 -23.59
C LYS A 102 7.01 -10.20 -23.15
N LEU A 103 8.28 -9.85 -23.34
CA LEU A 103 8.80 -8.54 -22.99
C LEU A 103 8.51 -7.56 -24.14
N GLU A 104 7.54 -6.69 -23.91
CA GLU A 104 7.12 -5.59 -24.78
C GLU A 104 7.11 -4.30 -23.95
N ASP A 105 7.06 -3.15 -24.61
CA ASP A 105 7.05 -1.83 -23.97
C ASP A 105 6.14 -1.76 -22.73
N GLU A 106 4.85 -2.10 -22.85
CA GLU A 106 3.91 -2.06 -21.72
C GLU A 106 4.30 -3.02 -20.58
N THR A 107 4.78 -4.21 -20.92
CA THR A 107 5.26 -5.19 -19.93
C THR A 107 6.50 -4.65 -19.20
N ALA A 108 7.42 -4.00 -19.91
CA ALA A 108 8.62 -3.42 -19.33
C ALA A 108 8.30 -2.23 -18.41
N VAL A 109 7.37 -1.34 -18.80
CA VAL A 109 6.88 -0.26 -17.93
C VAL A 109 6.35 -0.82 -16.61
N ASN A 110 5.50 -1.86 -16.69
CA ASN A 110 4.93 -2.51 -15.51
C ASN A 110 5.99 -3.18 -14.63
N LEU A 111 7.00 -3.83 -15.23
CA LEU A 111 8.12 -4.42 -14.50
C LEU A 111 8.94 -3.35 -13.76
N TYR A 112 9.22 -2.20 -14.40
CA TYR A 112 9.89 -1.08 -13.74
C TYR A 112 9.06 -0.47 -12.61
N ALA A 113 7.73 -0.37 -12.77
CA ALA A 113 6.86 0.07 -11.68
C ALA A 113 6.89 -0.91 -10.49
N MET A 114 6.86 -2.21 -10.75
CA MET A 114 6.95 -3.23 -9.69
C MET A 114 8.30 -3.21 -8.99
N GLU A 115 9.39 -3.01 -9.74
CA GLU A 115 10.73 -2.85 -9.19
C GLU A 115 10.83 -1.64 -8.28
N ALA A 116 10.35 -0.48 -8.73
CA ALA A 116 10.29 0.73 -7.92
C ALA A 116 9.52 0.52 -6.60
N MET A 117 8.34 -0.11 -6.69
CA MET A 117 7.50 -0.39 -5.52
C MET A 117 8.13 -1.42 -4.58
N ASN A 118 8.81 -2.44 -5.10
CA ASN A 118 9.57 -3.39 -4.29
C ASN A 118 10.76 -2.70 -3.61
N ALA A 119 11.53 -1.87 -4.32
CA ALA A 119 12.63 -1.12 -3.75
C ALA A 119 12.17 -0.19 -2.61
N LEU A 120 11.03 0.49 -2.80
CA LEU A 120 10.37 1.29 -1.77
C LEU A 120 9.96 0.48 -0.55
N ALA A 121 9.44 -0.73 -0.76
CA ALA A 121 8.96 -1.62 0.29
C ALA A 121 10.10 -2.35 1.04
N SER A 122 11.21 -2.65 0.36
CA SER A 122 12.37 -3.36 0.91
C SER A 122 13.41 -2.45 1.56
N ASN A 123 13.39 -1.15 1.26
CA ASN A 123 14.13 -0.18 2.04
C ASN A 123 13.36 0.08 3.35
N GLU A 124 14.05 0.19 4.49
CA GLU A 124 13.50 0.21 5.87
C GLU A 124 12.53 1.37 6.21
N TYR A 125 11.97 2.02 5.20
CA TYR A 125 10.92 3.01 5.34
C TYR A 125 9.69 2.33 5.96
N SER A 126 9.41 2.73 7.20
CA SER A 126 8.20 2.36 7.94
C SER A 126 6.95 3.05 7.36
N SER A 127 6.78 3.00 6.04
CA SER A 127 5.52 3.40 5.42
C SER A 127 4.44 2.43 5.86
N ILE A 128 3.34 2.96 6.40
CA ILE A 128 2.12 2.20 6.69
C ILE A 128 1.50 1.56 5.44
N PHE A 129 1.98 1.95 4.25
CA PHE A 129 1.59 1.39 2.95
C PHE A 129 2.60 0.38 2.40
N ALA A 130 3.81 0.27 2.98
CA ALA A 130 4.76 -0.76 2.61
C ALA A 130 4.37 -2.07 3.28
N LEU A 131 3.75 -2.97 2.51
CA LEU A 131 3.88 -4.40 2.80
C LEU A 131 5.38 -4.68 2.75
N ARG A 132 6.02 -4.87 3.91
CA ARG A 132 7.45 -5.20 4.00
C ARG A 132 7.69 -6.49 3.23
N GLU A 133 8.09 -6.36 1.98
CA GLU A 133 8.74 -7.43 1.26
C GLU A 133 10.22 -7.35 1.62
N ASP A 134 10.65 -8.24 2.51
CA ASP A 134 12.05 -8.32 2.94
C ASP A 134 12.98 -8.77 1.81
N VAL A 135 12.44 -9.14 0.64
CA VAL A 135 13.20 -9.70 -0.48
C VAL A 135 13.19 -8.75 -1.67
N LYS A 136 14.37 -8.16 -1.93
CA LYS A 136 14.62 -7.33 -3.10
C LYS A 136 14.59 -8.16 -4.39
N ILE A 137 14.17 -7.56 -5.49
CA ILE A 137 14.38 -8.09 -6.84
C ILE A 137 15.88 -8.08 -7.14
N ALA A 138 16.48 -9.25 -7.34
CA ALA A 138 17.92 -9.39 -7.54
C ALA A 138 18.37 -9.06 -8.98
N GLU A 139 17.50 -9.31 -9.96
CA GLU A 139 17.78 -9.12 -11.39
C GLU A 139 16.69 -8.27 -12.06
N PRO A 140 16.83 -6.94 -11.98
CA PRO A 140 16.08 -6.01 -12.81
C PRO A 140 16.23 -6.30 -14.30
N ILE A 141 15.19 -6.01 -15.08
CA ILE A 141 15.26 -6.08 -16.54
C ILE A 141 15.95 -4.83 -17.11
N THR A 142 16.64 -5.01 -18.24
CA THR A 142 17.03 -3.89 -19.10
C THR A 142 16.24 -4.01 -20.39
N TYR A 143 15.57 -2.93 -20.78
CA TYR A 143 14.72 -2.91 -21.97
C TYR A 143 14.90 -1.61 -22.74
N GLU A 144 14.92 -1.71 -24.07
CA GLU A 144 14.94 -0.60 -25.00
C GLU A 144 13.53 -0.39 -25.54
N PHE A 145 12.93 0.75 -25.23
CA PHE A 145 11.56 1.06 -25.59
C PHE A 145 11.43 1.53 -27.03
N ASN A 146 10.38 1.10 -27.71
CA ASN A 146 10.05 1.55 -29.07
C ASN A 146 9.14 2.79 -29.05
N SER A 147 8.20 2.83 -28.11
CA SER A 147 7.28 3.93 -27.87
C SER A 147 7.90 4.96 -26.93
N ILE A 148 7.89 6.22 -27.36
CA ILE A 148 8.37 7.34 -26.54
C ILE A 148 7.53 7.52 -25.26
N GLU A 149 6.23 7.22 -25.33
CA GLU A 149 5.32 7.30 -24.18
C GLU A 149 5.68 6.26 -23.13
N CYS A 150 5.95 5.02 -23.57
CA CYS A 150 6.40 3.95 -22.68
C CYS A 150 7.81 4.20 -22.15
N LYS A 151 8.71 4.77 -22.98
CA LYS A 151 10.05 5.18 -22.54
C LYS A 151 9.96 6.21 -21.41
N MET A 152 9.15 7.26 -21.60
CA MET A 152 8.92 8.29 -20.58
C MET A 152 8.41 7.67 -19.27
N GLU A 153 7.48 6.72 -19.34
CA GLU A 153 6.90 6.09 -18.15
C GLU A 153 7.88 5.15 -17.47
N GLY A 154 8.64 4.38 -18.26
CA GLY A 154 9.73 3.55 -17.78
C GLY A 154 10.82 4.36 -17.08
N ASP A 155 11.25 5.48 -17.65
CA ASP A 155 12.26 6.38 -17.06
C ASP A 155 11.76 7.01 -15.75
N PHE A 156 10.50 7.45 -15.74
CA PHE A 156 9.87 7.97 -14.53
C PHE A 156 9.80 6.90 -13.42
N ASN A 157 9.38 5.68 -13.75
CA ASN A 157 9.32 4.56 -12.79
C ASN A 157 10.72 4.19 -12.28
N ARG A 158 11.73 4.16 -13.14
CA ARG A 158 13.12 3.89 -12.72
C ARG A 158 13.69 4.96 -11.81
N ASN A 159 13.25 6.21 -11.92
CA ASN A 159 13.74 7.28 -11.06
C ASN A 159 13.45 7.02 -9.56
N TYR A 160 12.44 6.23 -9.23
CA TYR A 160 12.14 5.85 -7.83
C TYR A 160 13.28 5.07 -7.16
N ALA A 161 14.21 4.47 -7.91
CA ALA A 161 15.42 3.89 -7.32
C ALA A 161 16.26 4.94 -6.55
N ASN A 162 16.17 6.21 -6.95
CA ASN A 162 16.92 7.32 -6.35
C ASN A 162 16.13 8.04 -5.25
N ILE A 163 14.95 7.55 -4.87
CA ILE A 163 14.05 8.24 -3.93
C ILE A 163 14.58 8.31 -2.50
N ALA A 164 15.75 7.75 -2.20
CA ALA A 164 16.45 7.98 -0.94
C ALA A 164 17.37 9.22 -0.99
N ASN A 165 17.75 9.68 -2.18
CA ASN A 165 18.61 10.83 -2.41
C ASN A 165 17.84 11.94 -3.14
N GLU A 166 17.36 12.93 -2.37
CA GLU A 166 16.47 13.99 -2.88
C GLU A 166 17.08 14.77 -4.03
N THR A 167 18.34 15.18 -3.88
CA THR A 167 19.09 15.92 -4.89
C THR A 167 19.17 15.14 -6.20
N GLU A 168 19.47 13.84 -6.13
CA GLU A 168 19.58 12.99 -7.31
C GLU A 168 18.21 12.70 -7.94
N TYR A 169 17.20 12.39 -7.13
CA TYR A 169 15.84 12.15 -7.60
C TYR A 169 15.26 13.38 -8.31
N LEU A 170 15.38 14.56 -7.72
CA LEU A 170 14.91 15.83 -8.29
C LEU A 170 15.73 16.25 -9.50
N GLY A 171 17.05 16.05 -9.47
CA GLY A 171 17.92 16.32 -10.60
C GLY A 171 17.51 15.49 -11.82
N LYS A 172 17.28 14.19 -11.63
CA LYS A 172 16.77 13.29 -12.68
C LYS A 172 15.37 13.65 -13.13
N LEU A 173 14.45 13.94 -12.20
CA LEU A 173 13.08 14.30 -12.56
C LEU A 173 13.01 15.61 -13.39
N THR A 174 13.83 16.60 -13.02
CA THR A 174 13.98 17.86 -13.77
C THR A 174 14.62 17.64 -15.15
N PHE A 175 15.59 16.74 -15.23
CA PHE A 175 16.17 16.35 -16.52
C PHE A 175 15.11 15.69 -17.42
N LEU A 176 14.32 14.75 -16.90
CA LEU A 176 13.26 14.08 -17.66
C LEU A 176 12.18 15.06 -18.13
N ASP A 177 11.80 16.05 -17.32
CA ASP A 177 10.83 17.09 -17.72
C ASP A 177 11.33 17.87 -18.94
N LYS A 178 12.63 18.18 -18.98
CA LYS A 178 13.27 18.85 -20.12
C LYS A 178 13.47 17.93 -21.33
N GLU A 179 13.81 16.66 -21.09
CA GLU A 179 14.03 15.68 -22.17
C GLU A 179 12.75 15.45 -22.97
N TYR A 180 11.62 15.28 -22.28
CA TYR A 180 10.35 14.95 -22.92
C TYR A 180 9.51 16.18 -23.28
N ASP A 181 9.62 17.28 -22.52
CA ASP A 181 8.91 18.56 -22.74
C ASP A 181 7.40 18.40 -23.04
N VAL A 182 6.75 17.45 -22.37
CA VAL A 182 5.32 17.19 -22.54
C VAL A 182 4.52 18.08 -21.60
N ALA A 183 3.69 18.94 -22.17
CA ALA A 183 2.76 19.76 -21.41
C ALA A 183 1.84 18.89 -20.54
N ASN A 184 1.71 19.23 -19.25
CA ASN A 184 0.85 18.54 -18.28
C ASN A 184 1.17 17.03 -18.07
N SER A 185 2.43 16.63 -18.29
CA SER A 185 2.91 15.26 -18.02
C SER A 185 2.83 14.89 -16.53
N TYR A 186 2.87 13.60 -16.22
CA TYR A 186 2.98 13.15 -14.82
C TYR A 186 4.31 13.56 -14.19
N ILE A 187 5.38 13.73 -14.96
CA ILE A 187 6.68 14.26 -14.51
C ILE A 187 6.50 15.71 -14.04
N LYS A 188 5.90 16.56 -14.87
CA LYS A 188 5.65 17.98 -14.56
C LYS A 188 4.72 18.16 -13.38
N LYS A 189 3.67 17.33 -13.30
CA LYS A 189 2.76 17.28 -12.14
C LYS A 189 3.51 16.89 -10.87
N GLN A 190 4.36 15.86 -10.94
CA GLN A 190 5.16 15.44 -9.80
C GLN A 190 6.14 16.53 -9.35
N LEU A 191 6.81 17.21 -10.30
CA LEU A 191 7.67 18.35 -10.00
C LEU A 191 6.90 19.48 -9.33
N GLY A 192 5.78 19.94 -9.92
CA GLY A 192 4.97 21.01 -9.34
C GLY A 192 4.44 20.68 -7.95
N CYS A 193 4.04 19.42 -7.72
CA CYS A 193 3.71 18.93 -6.38
C CYS A 193 4.89 19.03 -5.40
N ILE A 194 6.13 18.84 -5.87
CA ILE A 194 7.32 18.88 -5.01
C ILE A 194 7.79 20.31 -4.74
N VAL A 195 7.84 21.15 -5.78
CA VAL A 195 8.33 22.53 -5.69
C VAL A 195 7.25 23.54 -5.28
N ASN A 196 6.03 23.07 -5.01
CA ASN A 196 4.85 23.89 -4.70
C ASN A 196 4.51 24.93 -5.80
N ASP A 197 4.68 24.55 -7.07
CA ASP A 197 4.34 25.39 -8.22
C ASP A 197 3.09 24.85 -8.93
N GLU A 198 1.95 25.52 -8.74
CA GLU A 198 0.67 25.18 -9.37
C GLU A 198 0.55 25.73 -10.80
N HIS A 199 1.47 26.61 -11.23
CA HIS A 199 1.27 27.33 -12.48
C HIS A 199 1.23 26.35 -13.66
N ASN A 200 0.10 26.35 -14.37
CA ASN A 200 -0.17 25.59 -15.59
C ASN A 200 -0.35 24.07 -15.43
N LEU A 201 -0.73 23.57 -14.26
CA LEU A 201 -1.07 22.16 -14.06
C LEU A 201 -2.59 21.91 -14.13
N SER A 202 -3.01 21.03 -15.05
CA SER A 202 -4.38 20.52 -15.07
C SER A 202 -4.45 19.23 -14.24
N LEU A 203 -4.92 19.39 -13.00
CA LEU A 203 -5.03 18.34 -11.98
C LEU A 203 -6.46 17.79 -11.93
N THR A 204 -6.58 16.46 -11.82
CA THR A 204 -7.86 15.83 -11.45
C THR A 204 -8.25 16.19 -10.00
N LYS A 205 -9.52 16.02 -9.63
CA LYS A 205 -10.01 16.28 -8.26
C LYS A 205 -9.11 15.65 -7.18
N LYS A 206 -8.76 14.37 -7.35
CA LYS A 206 -7.90 13.65 -6.39
C LYS A 206 -6.46 14.18 -6.37
N GLN A 207 -5.93 14.60 -7.52
CA GLN A 207 -4.59 15.21 -7.60
C GLN A 207 -4.58 16.60 -6.94
N ALA A 208 -5.62 17.40 -7.14
CA ALA A 208 -5.78 18.69 -6.48
C ALA A 208 -5.96 18.56 -4.96
N GLU A 209 -6.69 17.54 -4.49
CA GLU A 209 -6.80 17.19 -3.06
C GLU A 209 -5.43 16.86 -2.46
N THR A 210 -4.63 16.01 -3.13
CA THR A 210 -3.26 15.70 -2.70
C THR A 210 -2.37 16.94 -2.70
N PHE A 211 -2.45 17.76 -3.74
CA PHE A 211 -1.66 18.99 -3.86
C PHE A 211 -1.98 19.97 -2.72
N THR A 212 -3.27 20.20 -2.47
CA THR A 212 -3.74 21.09 -1.40
C THR A 212 -3.29 20.59 -0.02
N TYR A 213 -3.36 19.28 0.20
CA TYR A 213 -2.86 18.66 1.42
C TYR A 213 -1.37 18.94 1.67
N ASN A 214 -0.55 18.87 0.61
CA ASN A 214 0.88 19.14 0.68
C ASN A 214 1.18 20.64 0.89
N LYS A 215 0.35 21.54 0.35
CA LYS A 215 0.53 23.00 0.48
C LYS A 215 0.13 23.55 1.86
N VAL A 216 -0.95 23.05 2.47
CA VAL A 216 -1.55 23.61 3.70
C VAL A 216 -0.73 23.28 4.97
N THR A 217 0.07 22.23 4.96
CA THR A 217 0.81 21.77 6.16
C THR A 217 2.11 22.53 6.44
N GLY A 218 2.43 23.61 5.69
CA GLY A 218 3.70 24.34 5.89
C GLY A 218 4.91 23.43 5.63
N PHE A 219 4.80 22.64 4.56
CA PHE A 219 5.64 21.50 4.29
C PHE A 219 7.10 21.89 4.05
N THR A 220 7.92 21.67 5.08
CA THR A 220 9.31 21.21 4.89
C THR A 220 9.24 19.69 4.75
N LEU A 221 10.16 19.08 3.98
CA LEU A 221 10.23 17.66 3.55
C LEU A 221 10.16 16.55 4.65
N SER A 222 9.57 16.80 5.82
CA SER A 222 9.75 16.03 7.04
C SER A 222 8.48 15.42 7.67
N GLU A 223 7.26 15.47 7.07
CA GLU A 223 6.08 14.71 7.63
C GLU A 223 5.16 13.88 6.67
N PRO A 224 4.74 12.63 7.05
CA PRO A 224 4.13 11.60 6.17
C PRO A 224 2.65 11.68 6.05
N VAL A 225 2.10 12.04 4.89
CA VAL A 225 0.88 11.34 4.47
C VAL A 225 0.73 11.10 2.96
N LEU A 226 1.20 11.96 2.05
CA LEU A 226 0.91 11.74 0.62
C LEU A 226 2.09 12.06 -0.30
N PHE A 227 2.74 10.99 -0.78
CA PHE A 227 3.71 10.92 -1.88
C PHE A 227 5.06 11.68 -1.70
N GLN A 228 5.12 12.73 -0.89
CA GLN A 228 6.33 13.52 -0.60
C GLN A 228 7.14 13.03 0.61
N HIS A 229 6.76 11.90 1.22
CA HIS A 229 7.34 11.47 2.48
C HIS A 229 8.40 10.38 2.40
N ASN A 230 9.04 10.27 1.25
CA ASN A 230 10.02 9.24 0.98
C ASN A 230 11.47 9.69 1.19
N PHE A 231 11.74 10.94 1.61
CA PHE A 231 13.07 11.34 2.03
C PHE A 231 13.14 11.40 3.56
N ILE A 232 13.75 10.38 4.17
CA ILE A 232 13.98 10.34 5.62
C ILE A 232 14.89 11.52 6.00
N LYS A 233 14.35 12.43 6.82
CA LYS A 233 15.11 12.97 7.95
C LYS A 233 14.37 12.65 9.23
N THR A 234 14.94 11.69 9.97
CA THR A 234 14.95 11.58 11.44
C THR A 234 13.82 12.30 12.17
N GLN A 235 12.60 11.76 12.15
CA GLN A 235 11.65 12.05 13.23
C GLN A 235 11.88 11.06 14.36
N GLU A 236 12.17 11.56 15.56
CA GLU A 236 12.10 10.75 16.79
C GLU A 236 10.66 10.25 16.97
N THR A 237 10.41 9.00 16.62
CA THR A 237 9.19 8.31 17.06
C THR A 237 9.40 7.73 18.46
N GLU A 238 8.32 7.44 19.18
CA GLU A 238 8.39 6.73 20.46
C GLU A 238 9.14 5.38 20.34
N TYR A 239 9.10 4.77 19.15
CA TYR A 239 9.87 3.58 18.82
C TYR A 239 11.37 3.90 18.67
N ASN A 240 11.73 5.00 18.01
CA ASN A 240 13.13 5.45 17.87
C ASN A 240 13.73 5.80 19.24
N LEU A 241 12.96 6.43 20.14
CA LEU A 241 13.34 6.68 21.54
C LEU A 241 13.51 5.39 22.36
N LEU A 242 12.76 4.33 22.04
CA LEU A 242 12.83 3.01 22.69
C LEU A 242 13.94 2.11 22.12
N GLU A 243 14.41 2.40 20.90
CA GLU A 243 15.41 1.61 20.16
C GLU A 243 16.84 2.16 20.36
N ASP A 244 16.98 3.48 20.56
CA ASP A 244 18.27 4.12 20.88
C ASP A 244 18.83 3.68 22.25
N ASP A 245 17.98 3.20 23.16
CA ASP A 245 18.41 2.56 24.40
C ASP A 245 18.72 1.07 24.15
N ARG A 246 19.95 0.81 23.67
CA ARG A 246 20.48 -0.51 23.29
C ARG A 246 20.42 -1.58 24.39
N SER A 247 20.02 -1.23 25.61
CA SER A 247 19.85 -2.12 26.76
C SER A 247 18.50 -2.88 26.76
N LEU A 248 17.52 -2.43 25.97
CA LEU A 248 16.15 -2.97 25.99
C LEU A 248 15.94 -4.08 24.94
N SER A 249 15.44 -5.23 25.38
CA SER A 249 15.05 -6.30 24.44
C SER A 249 13.82 -5.91 23.61
N LYS A 250 13.73 -6.40 22.36
CA LYS A 250 12.57 -6.17 21.45
C LYS A 250 11.21 -6.47 22.11
N LYS A 251 11.14 -7.48 22.97
CA LYS A 251 9.94 -7.84 23.75
C LYS A 251 9.58 -6.77 24.79
N LYS A 252 10.58 -6.16 25.43
CA LYS A 252 10.41 -5.06 26.41
C LYS A 252 9.93 -3.79 25.68
N CYS A 253 10.52 -3.42 24.55
CA CYS A 253 10.08 -2.28 23.73
C CYS A 253 8.62 -2.43 23.26
N PHE A 254 8.22 -3.64 22.82
CA PHE A 254 6.85 -3.92 22.39
C PHE A 254 5.82 -3.80 23.53
N THR A 255 6.16 -4.32 24.72
CA THR A 255 5.27 -4.31 25.89
C THR A 255 5.07 -2.90 26.43
N THR A 256 6.14 -2.12 26.55
CA THR A 256 6.11 -0.71 26.99
C THR A 256 5.28 0.15 26.05
N ARG A 257 5.41 -0.08 24.73
CA ARG A 257 4.61 0.60 23.71
C ARG A 257 3.11 0.30 23.82
N LEU A 258 2.73 -0.93 24.19
CA LEU A 258 1.32 -1.30 24.39
C LEU A 258 0.71 -0.58 25.59
N VAL A 259 1.45 -0.50 26.70
CA VAL A 259 1.01 0.20 27.93
C VAL A 259 0.88 1.69 27.69
N LEU A 260 1.85 2.32 27.03
CA LEU A 260 1.80 3.74 26.66
C LEU A 260 0.62 4.05 25.73
N LYS A 261 0.41 3.22 24.69
CA LYS A 261 -0.75 3.35 23.79
C LYS A 261 -2.07 3.20 24.52
N TRP A 262 -2.14 2.30 25.51
CA TRP A 262 -3.34 2.09 26.31
C TRP A 262 -3.61 3.28 27.25
N LEU A 263 -2.56 3.84 27.88
CA LEU A 263 -2.65 5.04 28.73
C LEU A 263 -3.09 6.27 27.94
N VAL A 264 -2.44 6.56 26.81
CA VAL A 264 -2.78 7.69 25.93
C VAL A 264 -4.22 7.56 25.44
N ARG A 265 -4.63 6.38 24.96
CA ARG A 265 -6.01 6.14 24.50
C ARG A 265 -7.05 6.30 25.60
N ASN A 266 -6.76 5.92 26.83
CA ASN A 266 -7.72 6.11 27.93
C ASN A 266 -7.79 7.56 28.40
N MET A 267 -6.68 8.29 28.39
CA MET A 267 -6.67 9.73 28.69
C MET A 267 -7.42 10.54 27.63
N GLU A 268 -7.24 10.21 26.35
CA GLU A 268 -7.96 10.85 25.25
C GLU A 268 -9.45 10.50 25.24
N LYS A 269 -9.83 9.27 25.62
CA LYS A 269 -11.24 8.88 25.81
C LYS A 269 -11.94 9.62 26.95
N LYS A 270 -11.19 10.12 27.93
CA LYS A 270 -11.69 10.98 29.02
C LYS A 270 -11.70 12.47 28.66
N GLY A 271 -11.52 12.82 27.38
CA GLY A 271 -11.65 14.19 26.87
C GLY A 271 -10.37 15.04 26.95
N ALA A 272 -9.26 14.50 27.47
CA ALA A 272 -7.99 15.21 27.53
C ALA A 272 -7.22 15.02 26.22
N LYS A 273 -7.29 16.00 25.31
CA LYS A 273 -6.41 16.04 24.12
C LYS A 273 -4.99 16.41 24.59
N LEU A 274 -4.07 15.45 24.59
CA LEU A 274 -2.70 15.67 25.08
C LEU A 274 -1.84 16.35 24.01
N SER A 275 -1.08 17.38 24.38
CA SER A 275 -0.09 18.02 23.50
C SER A 275 1.06 17.07 23.15
N LYS A 276 1.80 17.37 22.07
CA LYS A 276 2.96 16.57 21.63
C LYS A 276 4.07 16.55 22.68
N GLU A 277 4.38 17.69 23.33
CA GLU A 277 5.37 17.71 24.42
C GLU A 277 4.95 16.85 25.60
N LYS A 278 3.67 16.85 25.99
CA LYS A 278 3.19 16.03 27.12
C LYS A 278 3.29 14.54 26.82
N ARG A 279 2.95 14.12 25.59
CA ARG A 279 3.10 12.72 25.16
C ARG A 279 4.57 12.29 25.19
N ASN A 280 5.46 13.10 24.62
CA ASN A 280 6.89 12.80 24.59
C ASN A 280 7.54 12.82 25.99
N GLY A 281 7.08 13.71 26.89
CA GLY A 281 7.50 13.75 28.29
C GLY A 281 7.11 12.51 29.08
N MET A 282 5.88 12.01 28.88
CA MET A 282 5.42 10.75 29.50
C MET A 282 6.25 9.55 29.01
N VAL A 283 6.61 9.53 27.72
CA VAL A 283 7.44 8.48 27.12
C VAL A 283 8.88 8.53 27.68
N LYS A 284 9.51 9.71 27.70
CA LYS A 284 10.87 9.88 28.27
C LYS A 284 10.93 9.54 29.76
N TRP A 285 9.92 9.92 30.54
CA TRP A 285 9.86 9.57 31.96
C TRP A 285 9.66 8.06 32.18
N ALA A 286 8.80 7.41 31.39
CA ALA A 286 8.59 5.96 31.48
C ALA A 286 9.84 5.16 31.12
N LEU A 287 10.67 5.69 30.22
CA LEU A 287 11.96 5.11 29.85
C LEU A 287 12.99 5.18 31.00
N THR A 288 13.04 6.30 31.74
CA THR A 288 14.02 6.49 32.82
C THR A 288 13.72 5.74 34.12
N HIS A 289 12.51 5.23 34.29
CA HIS A 289 12.07 4.52 35.49
C HIS A 289 11.73 3.04 35.24
N ILE A 290 12.14 2.50 34.08
CA ILE A 290 11.71 1.21 33.54
C ILE A 290 12.31 -0.02 34.25
N ASP A 291 13.34 0.17 35.07
CA ASP A 291 14.06 -0.90 35.75
C ASP A 291 13.54 -1.18 37.17
N GLU A 292 12.66 -0.33 37.71
CA GLU A 292 11.95 -0.57 38.97
C GLU A 292 10.66 -1.37 38.70
N ARG A 293 10.81 -2.68 38.48
CA ARG A 293 9.68 -3.57 38.20
C ARG A 293 8.68 -3.59 39.37
N GLU A 294 7.41 -3.55 39.03
CA GLU A 294 6.22 -3.56 39.90
C GLU A 294 5.87 -2.24 40.61
N LYS A 295 6.87 -1.50 41.11
CA LYS A 295 6.60 -0.25 41.83
C LYS A 295 6.10 0.88 40.92
N TRP A 296 6.61 1.01 39.69
CA TRP A 296 6.23 2.13 38.81
C TRP A 296 4.79 2.07 38.29
N ILE A 297 4.19 0.88 38.15
CA ILE A 297 2.76 0.74 37.81
C ILE A 297 1.92 1.25 38.98
N ILE A 298 2.32 0.88 40.21
CA ILE A 298 1.69 1.34 41.45
C ILE A 298 1.92 2.84 41.67
N ASP A 299 3.10 3.37 41.35
CA ASP A 299 3.44 4.80 41.49
C ASP A 299 2.79 5.66 40.39
N CYS A 300 2.64 5.16 39.16
CA CYS A 300 1.80 5.79 38.14
C CYS A 300 0.33 5.82 38.55
N LEU A 301 -0.17 4.74 39.15
CA LEU A 301 -1.52 4.69 39.71
C LEU A 301 -1.65 5.62 40.92
N ASN A 302 -0.63 5.73 41.78
CA ASN A 302 -0.61 6.63 42.94
C ASN A 302 -0.52 8.11 42.55
N LEU A 303 0.24 8.47 41.50
CA LEU A 303 0.27 9.82 40.94
C LEU A 303 -1.07 10.23 40.31
N ILE A 304 -1.84 9.28 39.76
CA ILE A 304 -3.22 9.50 39.31
C ILE A 304 -4.18 9.67 40.51
N LEU A 305 -3.82 9.18 41.69
CA LEU A 305 -4.60 9.30 42.94
C LEU A 305 -4.34 10.61 43.71
N VAL A 306 -3.36 11.44 43.31
CA VAL A 306 -3.03 12.71 44.01
C VAL A 306 -4.02 13.85 43.70
N ASP A 307 -4.88 13.72 42.68
CA ASP A 307 -5.97 14.67 42.44
C ASP A 307 -7.27 14.14 43.08
N GLU A 308 -7.36 14.30 44.40
CA GLU A 308 -8.47 13.84 45.23
C GLU A 308 -9.77 14.58 44.91
N GLY A 309 -10.68 13.95 44.15
CA GLY A 309 -12.07 14.42 44.10
C GLY A 309 -13.05 13.61 43.25
N SER A 310 -12.60 12.93 42.19
CA SER A 310 -13.52 12.26 41.26
C SER A 310 -13.62 10.75 41.51
N SER A 311 -14.84 10.29 41.81
CA SER A 311 -15.22 8.87 41.99
C SER A 311 -14.89 8.00 40.78
N GLU A 312 -14.89 8.57 39.58
CA GLU A 312 -14.62 7.88 38.31
C GLU A 312 -13.15 7.46 38.15
N TYR A 313 -12.22 8.12 38.83
CA TYR A 313 -10.80 7.75 38.80
C TYR A 313 -10.49 6.61 39.79
N LYS A 314 -11.21 6.54 40.92
CA LYS A 314 -11.12 5.42 41.87
C LYS A 314 -11.65 4.10 41.28
N GLU A 315 -12.73 4.14 40.49
CA GLU A 315 -13.23 2.94 39.78
C GLU A 315 -12.30 2.47 38.67
N LEU A 316 -11.72 3.40 37.91
CA LEU A 316 -10.77 3.06 36.84
C LEU A 316 -9.51 2.39 37.41
N ALA A 317 -8.95 2.93 38.50
CA ALA A 317 -7.79 2.34 39.17
C ALA A 317 -8.09 0.91 39.65
N LYS A 318 -9.26 0.67 40.27
CA LYS A 318 -9.72 -0.68 40.64
C LYS A 318 -9.83 -1.62 39.43
N SER A 319 -10.41 -1.16 38.32
CA SER A 319 -10.56 -1.99 37.11
C SER A 319 -9.21 -2.39 36.49
N VAL A 320 -8.17 -1.56 36.63
CA VAL A 320 -6.83 -1.85 36.12
C VAL A 320 -6.12 -2.86 37.03
N CYS A 321 -6.18 -2.65 38.33
CA CYS A 321 -5.63 -3.60 39.31
C CYS A 321 -6.28 -4.99 39.22
N CYS A 322 -7.59 -5.09 38.93
CA CYS A 322 -8.28 -6.36 38.74
C CYS A 322 -7.95 -7.09 37.44
N LYS A 323 -7.39 -6.42 36.42
CA LYS A 323 -7.00 -7.02 35.14
C LYS A 323 -5.51 -7.39 35.07
N LEU A 324 -4.74 -6.94 36.05
CA LEU A 324 -3.30 -7.21 36.19
C LEU A 324 -3.00 -8.31 37.23
N LYS A 325 -4.00 -8.71 38.02
CA LYS A 325 -4.04 -10.01 38.71
C LYS A 325 -4.64 -11.05 37.78
#